data_AF-A0A662B6U5-F1
#
_entry.id   AF-A0A662B6U5-F1
#
_cell.length_a   1.000
_cell.length_b   1.000
_cell.length_c   1.000
_cell.angle_alpha   90.00
_cell.angle_beta   90.00
_cell.angle_gamma   90.00
#
_symmetry.space_group_name_H-M   'P 1'
#
loop_
_entity.id
_entity.type
_entity.pdbx_description
1 polymer ?
#
loop_
_entity_poly.entity_id
_entity_poly.type
_entity_poly.pdbx_seq_one_letter_code
_entity_poly.pdbx_strand_id
1 'polypeptide(L)'
;RKNVVILYGDNKAFVMDVMNRLNQYRDTFDIQLVGLPVWERFSGLNQTLCSNMKLTYFSSSYVDYEQENVQDLAYKFRKKFKTDPGQMGFTGFDVTYYFLHALLYLGNRFDACLPEYPMTMTHNTYHFEQTARGKNFENTSWNILRYRDLRLIKLNPGY
;
A
#
# COMPACT_ATOMS: atom_id res chain seq x y z
N ARG A 1 14.18 -6.97 -24.16
CA ARG A 1 13.21 -7.87 -23.49
C ARG A 1 13.07 -7.41 -22.04
N LYS A 2 11.87 -7.47 -21.46
CA LYS A 2 11.65 -7.16 -20.03
C LYS A 2 12.11 -8.34 -19.17
N ASN A 3 12.85 -8.07 -18.11
CA ASN A 3 13.32 -9.06 -17.15
C ASN A 3 12.73 -8.72 -15.79
N VAL A 4 11.96 -9.64 -15.22
CA VAL A 4 11.39 -9.48 -13.88
C VAL A 4 12.20 -10.31 -12.91
N VAL A 5 12.71 -9.68 -11.86
CA VAL A 5 13.42 -10.33 -10.76
C VAL A 5 12.54 -10.24 -9.53
N ILE A 6 12.22 -11.37 -8.92
CA ILE A 6 11.51 -11.42 -7.64
C ILE A 6 12.57 -11.72 -6.59
N LEU A 7 12.78 -10.79 -5.65
CA LEU A 7 13.77 -10.97 -4.59
C LEU A 7 13.10 -11.30 -3.27
N TYR A 8 13.30 -12.54 -2.84
CA TYR A 8 12.81 -13.03 -1.56
C TYR A 8 13.88 -12.85 -0.49
N GLY A 9 13.80 -11.76 0.27
CA GLY A 9 14.69 -11.49 1.40
C GLY A 9 14.20 -10.30 2.21
N ASP A 10 14.37 -10.34 3.53
CA ASP A 10 13.90 -9.32 4.48
C ASP A 10 15.05 -8.56 5.17
N ASN A 11 16.29 -8.96 4.90
CA ASN A 11 17.48 -8.25 5.35
C ASN A 11 17.82 -7.10 4.38
N LYS A 12 17.76 -5.85 4.89
CA LYS A 12 18.05 -4.65 4.09
C LYS A 12 19.42 -4.68 3.42
N ALA A 13 20.48 -5.13 4.09
CA ALA A 13 21.83 -5.12 3.55
C ALA A 13 21.95 -6.09 2.36
N PHE A 14 21.38 -7.29 2.49
CA PHE A 14 21.28 -8.26 1.39
C PHE A 14 20.49 -7.70 0.20
N VAL A 15 19.32 -7.12 0.46
CA VAL A 15 18.48 -6.52 -0.59
C VAL A 15 19.23 -5.42 -1.34
N MET A 16 19.94 -4.55 -0.61
CA MET A 16 20.72 -3.48 -1.22
C MET A 16 21.93 -3.99 -2.01
N ASP A 17 22.63 -5.04 -1.56
CA ASP A 17 23.73 -5.64 -2.34
C ASP A 17 23.22 -6.19 -3.68
N VAL A 18 22.12 -6.95 -3.66
CA VAL A 18 21.49 -7.47 -4.88
C VAL A 18 21.04 -6.34 -5.81
N MET A 19 20.36 -5.33 -5.27
CA MET A 19 19.92 -4.17 -6.07
C MET A 19 21.09 -3.43 -6.72
N ASN A 20 22.20 -3.22 -6.00
CA ASN A 20 23.38 -2.56 -6.55
C ASN A 20 24.02 -3.37 -7.68
N ARG A 21 24.12 -4.70 -7.53
CA ARG A 21 24.65 -5.59 -8.58
C ARG A 21 23.77 -5.58 -9.82
N LEU A 22 22.45 -5.71 -9.66
CA LEU A 22 21.50 -5.65 -10.79
C LEU A 22 21.57 -4.30 -11.50
N ASN A 23 21.72 -3.21 -10.75
CA ASN A 23 21.79 -1.86 -11.30
C ASN A 23 23.00 -1.63 -12.22
N GLN A 24 24.09 -2.40 -12.08
CA GLN A 24 25.24 -2.34 -12.98
C GLN A 24 24.88 -2.76 -14.42
N TYR A 25 23.83 -3.55 -14.59
CA TYR A 25 23.39 -4.06 -15.90
C TYR A 25 22.11 -3.38 -16.43
N ARG A 26 21.64 -2.33 -15.77
CA ARG A 26 20.36 -1.65 -16.10
C ARG A 26 20.33 -1.08 -17.52
N ASP A 27 21.48 -0.67 -18.06
CA ASP A 27 21.59 -0.05 -19.39
C ASP A 27 21.62 -1.13 -20.49
N THR A 28 21.88 -2.38 -20.12
CA THR A 28 21.85 -3.56 -21.01
C THR A 28 20.53 -4.30 -20.95
N PHE A 29 19.93 -4.41 -19.76
CA PHE A 29 18.69 -5.14 -19.52
C PHE A 29 17.64 -4.23 -18.90
N ASP A 30 16.44 -4.25 -19.47
CA ASP A 30 15.27 -3.67 -18.83
C ASP A 30 14.85 -4.56 -17.65
N ILE A 31 15.29 -4.21 -16.43
CA ILE A 31 15.07 -4.97 -15.20
C ILE A 31 13.96 -4.30 -14.38
N GLN A 32 13.00 -5.11 -13.94
CA GLN A 32 12.01 -4.76 -12.94
C GLN A 32 12.21 -5.66 -11.71
N LEU A 33 12.42 -5.03 -10.55
CA LEU A 33 12.52 -5.74 -9.27
C LEU A 33 11.17 -5.78 -8.57
N VAL A 34 10.78 -6.95 -8.08
CA VAL A 34 9.63 -7.15 -7.20
C VAL A 34 10.13 -7.57 -5.83
N GLY A 35 9.79 -6.78 -4.81
CA GLY A 35 10.19 -6.99 -3.42
C GLY A 35 9.04 -7.45 -2.53
N LEU A 36 9.37 -7.79 -1.29
CA LEU A 36 8.41 -8.20 -0.27
C LEU A 36 7.73 -6.99 0.40
N PRO A 37 6.49 -7.13 0.92
CA PRO A 37 5.80 -6.05 1.61
C PRO A 37 6.59 -5.42 2.75
N VAL A 38 7.36 -6.24 3.49
CA VAL A 38 8.20 -5.79 4.62
C VAL A 38 9.21 -4.72 4.22
N TRP A 39 9.54 -4.59 2.94
CA TRP A 39 10.50 -3.59 2.45
C TRP A 39 9.99 -2.15 2.63
N GLU A 40 8.68 -1.95 2.79
CA GLU A 40 8.11 -0.64 3.15
C GLU A 40 8.69 -0.08 4.46
N ARG A 41 9.19 -0.97 5.35
CA ARG A 41 9.76 -0.63 6.65
C ARG A 41 11.25 -0.31 6.59
N PHE A 42 11.90 -0.52 5.45
CA PHE A 42 13.31 -0.19 5.30
C PHE A 42 13.49 1.33 5.29
N SER A 43 14.10 1.85 6.35
CA SER A 43 14.49 3.27 6.40
C SER A 43 15.60 3.56 5.39
N GLY A 44 15.57 4.72 4.74
CA GLY A 44 16.69 5.19 3.91
C GLY A 44 17.06 4.28 2.74
N LEU A 45 16.08 3.69 2.05
CA LEU A 45 16.33 3.08 0.74
C LEU A 45 16.75 4.15 -0.26
N ASN A 46 17.74 3.84 -1.11
CA ASN A 46 18.20 4.76 -2.12
C ASN A 46 17.14 4.90 -3.23
N GLN A 47 16.50 6.06 -3.31
CA GLN A 47 15.37 6.31 -4.20
C GLN A 47 15.75 6.26 -5.69
N THR A 48 16.98 6.64 -6.03
CA THR A 48 17.55 6.50 -7.38
C THR A 48 17.70 5.03 -7.74
N LEU A 49 18.28 4.22 -6.85
CA LEU A 49 18.44 2.79 -7.07
C LEU A 49 17.07 2.09 -7.20
N CYS A 50 16.11 2.45 -6.33
CA CYS A 50 14.75 1.92 -6.40
C CYS A 50 14.08 2.28 -7.73
N SER A 51 14.25 3.52 -8.21
CA SER A 51 13.67 3.98 -9.48
C SER A 51 14.33 3.31 -10.68
N ASN A 52 15.66 3.17 -10.69
CA ASN A 52 16.40 2.46 -11.73
C ASN A 52 15.90 1.02 -11.88
N MET A 53 15.60 0.37 -10.75
CA MET A 53 15.13 -1.01 -10.72
C MET A 53 13.61 -1.15 -10.84
N LYS A 54 12.89 -0.03 -11.06
CA LYS A 54 11.41 0.00 -11.12
C LYS A 54 10.80 -0.79 -9.96
N LEU A 55 11.40 -0.64 -8.77
CA LEU A 55 11.10 -1.45 -7.60
C LEU A 55 9.60 -1.42 -7.36
N THR A 56 8.98 -2.60 -7.41
CA THR A 56 7.56 -2.82 -7.18
C THR A 56 7.39 -3.66 -5.92
N TYR A 57 6.48 -3.30 -5.03
CA TYR A 57 6.17 -4.08 -3.84
C TYR A 57 4.70 -3.87 -3.44
N PHE A 58 4.19 -4.78 -2.61
CA PHE A 58 2.83 -4.69 -2.09
C PHE A 58 2.84 -3.98 -0.74
N SER A 59 1.88 -3.11 -0.49
CA SER A 59 1.76 -2.41 0.80
C SER A 59 0.31 -2.40 1.28
N SER A 60 0.12 -2.53 2.58
CA SER A 60 -1.20 -2.44 3.22
C SER A 60 -1.70 -1.00 3.34
N SER A 61 -0.87 0.00 3.01
CA SER A 61 -1.20 1.41 3.18
C SER A 61 -0.47 2.30 2.18
N TYR A 62 -1.21 3.12 1.46
CA TYR A 62 -0.68 4.17 0.61
C TYR A 62 -1.65 5.36 0.61
N VAL A 63 -1.17 6.49 1.12
CA VAL A 63 -1.96 7.73 1.16
C VAL A 63 -1.59 8.57 -0.07
N ASP A 64 -2.56 8.78 -0.93
CA ASP A 64 -2.43 9.63 -2.09
C ASP A 64 -2.96 11.03 -1.79
N TYR A 65 -2.05 11.95 -1.44
CA TYR A 65 -2.41 13.33 -1.09
C TYR A 65 -2.93 14.15 -2.29
N GLU A 66 -2.96 13.59 -3.51
CA GLU A 66 -3.61 14.22 -4.66
C GLU A 66 -5.12 13.93 -4.71
N GLN A 67 -5.63 12.95 -3.94
CA GLN A 67 -7.05 12.61 -3.92
C GLN A 67 -7.88 13.56 -3.05
N GLU A 68 -9.07 13.92 -3.53
CA GLU A 68 -9.96 14.88 -2.88
C GLU A 68 -10.40 14.43 -1.48
N ASN A 69 -10.78 13.16 -1.31
CA ASN A 69 -11.18 12.60 0.00
C ASN A 69 -10.02 12.63 1.02
N VAL A 70 -8.78 12.39 0.57
CA VAL A 70 -7.57 12.48 1.40
C VAL A 70 -7.31 13.93 1.79
N GLN A 71 -7.41 14.87 0.84
CA GLN A 71 -7.22 16.30 1.09
C GLN A 71 -8.26 16.86 2.06
N ASP A 72 -9.54 16.50 1.89
CA ASP A 72 -10.62 16.92 2.78
C ASP A 72 -10.40 16.40 4.21
N LEU A 73 -10.07 15.11 4.37
CA LEU A 73 -9.76 14.54 5.67
C LEU A 73 -8.55 15.22 6.31
N ALA A 74 -7.45 15.38 5.58
CA ALA A 74 -6.24 16.04 6.07
C ALA A 74 -6.52 17.49 6.49
N TYR A 75 -7.30 18.23 5.70
CA TYR A 75 -7.72 19.60 6.04
C TYR A 75 -8.54 19.65 7.33
N LYS A 76 -9.59 18.82 7.44
CA LYS A 76 -10.45 18.76 8.63
C LYS A 76 -9.66 18.34 9.88
N PHE A 77 -8.77 17.37 9.74
CA PHE A 77 -7.92 16.87 10.81
C PHE A 77 -6.96 17.97 11.30
N ARG A 78 -6.25 18.66 10.39
CA ARG A 78 -5.37 19.77 10.74
C ARG A 78 -6.13 20.94 11.38
N LYS A 79 -7.33 21.26 10.89
CA LYS A 79 -8.19 22.30 11.49
C LYS A 79 -8.53 21.99 12.94
N LYS A 80 -8.86 20.73 13.25
CA LYS A 80 -9.29 20.25 14.57
C LYS A 80 -8.14 19.98 15.54
N PHE A 81 -7.11 19.27 15.10
CA PHE A 81 -6.04 18.73 15.95
C PHE A 81 -4.69 19.43 15.78
N LYS A 82 -4.59 20.41 14.86
CA LYS A 82 -3.39 21.21 14.60
C LYS A 82 -2.16 20.38 14.18
N THR A 83 -2.38 19.20 13.63
CA THR A 83 -1.35 18.31 13.09
C THR A 83 -1.89 17.52 11.89
N ASP A 84 -1.01 16.89 11.12
CA ASP A 84 -1.40 15.95 10.05
C ASP A 84 -1.97 14.65 10.65
N PRO A 85 -2.91 13.94 9.98
CA PRO A 85 -3.38 12.65 10.47
C PRO A 85 -2.24 11.65 10.69
N GLY A 86 -1.23 11.65 9.80
CA GLY A 86 -0.27 10.56 9.72
C GLY A 86 -0.95 9.20 9.46
N GLN A 87 -0.16 8.14 9.43
CA GLN A 87 -0.68 6.80 9.12
C GLN A 87 -1.77 6.35 10.11
N MET A 88 -1.58 6.60 11.40
CA MET A 88 -2.56 6.23 12.43
C MET A 88 -3.86 7.03 12.33
N GLY A 89 -3.80 8.31 11.97
CA GLY A 89 -5.00 9.14 11.81
C GLY A 89 -5.83 8.69 10.61
N PHE A 90 -5.20 8.42 9.46
CA PHE A 90 -5.88 7.83 8.29
C PHE A 90 -6.46 6.45 8.62
N THR A 91 -5.68 5.57 9.25
CA THR A 91 -6.14 4.22 9.61
C THR A 91 -7.33 4.26 10.58
N GLY A 92 -7.26 5.10 11.60
CA GLY A 92 -8.34 5.26 12.58
C GLY A 92 -9.62 5.79 11.95
N PHE A 93 -9.50 6.78 11.04
CA PHE A 93 -10.65 7.29 10.29
C PHE A 93 -11.25 6.22 9.39
N ASP A 94 -10.43 5.54 8.58
CA ASP A 94 -10.90 4.56 7.60
C ASP A 94 -11.61 3.37 8.27
N VAL A 95 -11.01 2.78 9.32
CA VAL A 95 -11.64 1.69 10.09
C VAL A 95 -12.97 2.14 10.69
N THR A 96 -13.00 3.32 11.33
CA THR A 96 -14.23 3.82 11.96
C THR A 96 -15.32 4.08 10.93
N TYR A 97 -14.97 4.77 9.84
CA TYR A 97 -15.92 5.12 8.78
C TYR A 97 -16.48 3.85 8.12
N TYR A 98 -15.61 2.91 7.73
CA TYR A 98 -16.01 1.66 7.09
C TYR A 98 -17.02 0.88 7.93
N PHE A 99 -16.71 0.59 9.20
CA PHE A 99 -17.57 -0.25 10.03
C PHE A 99 -18.86 0.45 10.45
N LEU A 100 -18.85 1.77 10.67
CA LEU A 100 -20.08 2.52 10.90
C LEU A 100 -20.96 2.61 9.65
N HIS A 101 -20.35 2.75 8.48
CA HIS A 101 -21.06 2.72 7.20
C HIS A 101 -21.69 1.34 6.97
N ALA A 102 -20.92 0.26 7.16
CA ALA A 102 -21.43 -1.11 7.07
C ALA A 102 -22.59 -1.36 8.05
N LEU A 103 -22.45 -0.94 9.32
CA LEU A 103 -23.53 -1.06 10.31
C LEU A 103 -24.80 -0.29 9.91
N LEU A 104 -24.65 0.92 9.39
CA LEU A 104 -25.78 1.76 8.98
C LEU A 104 -26.57 1.15 7.80
N TYR A 105 -25.87 0.61 6.80
CA TYR A 105 -26.49 0.15 5.55
C TYR A 105 -26.80 -1.35 5.53
N LEU A 106 -26.06 -2.18 6.26
CA LEU A 106 -26.22 -3.65 6.29
C LEU A 106 -26.85 -4.14 7.61
N GLY A 107 -26.98 -3.26 8.61
CA GLY A 107 -27.60 -3.55 9.89
C GLY A 107 -26.75 -4.40 10.83
N ASN A 108 -27.38 -4.94 11.89
CA ASN A 108 -26.70 -5.60 13.01
C ASN A 108 -25.92 -6.88 12.64
N ARG A 109 -26.10 -7.41 11.44
CA ARG A 109 -25.41 -8.60 10.91
C ARG A 109 -24.53 -8.26 9.71
N PHE A 110 -23.99 -7.03 9.69
CA PHE A 110 -23.12 -6.55 8.62
C PHE A 110 -21.89 -7.44 8.40
N ASP A 111 -21.45 -8.16 9.44
CA ASP A 111 -20.29 -9.05 9.43
C ASP A 111 -20.38 -10.11 8.32
N ALA A 112 -21.56 -10.72 8.14
CA ALA A 112 -21.77 -11.73 7.10
C ALA A 112 -21.73 -11.14 5.67
N CYS A 113 -21.92 -9.83 5.54
CA CYS A 113 -21.99 -9.13 4.26
C CYS A 113 -20.67 -8.45 3.87
N LEU A 114 -19.67 -8.43 4.77
CA LEU A 114 -18.37 -7.78 4.52
C LEU A 114 -17.64 -8.24 3.25
N PRO A 115 -17.69 -9.55 2.86
CA PRO A 115 -17.07 -10.00 1.61
C PRO A 115 -17.69 -9.37 0.35
N GLU A 116 -18.93 -8.90 0.41
CA GLU A 116 -19.62 -8.26 -0.73
C GLU A 116 -19.64 -6.73 -0.61
N TYR A 117 -18.89 -6.16 0.35
CA TYR A 117 -18.94 -4.74 0.67
C TYR A 117 -17.57 -4.04 0.58
N PRO A 118 -16.84 -4.15 -0.54
CA PRO A 118 -15.57 -3.47 -0.68
C PRO A 118 -15.76 -1.95 -0.73
N MET A 119 -14.92 -1.20 -0.02
CA MET A 119 -14.91 0.26 -0.05
C MET A 119 -13.50 0.78 -0.31
N THR A 120 -13.35 1.68 -1.28
CA THR A 120 -12.10 2.42 -1.47
C THR A 120 -12.01 3.52 -0.43
N MET A 121 -11.05 3.39 0.48
CA MET A 121 -10.85 4.32 1.58
C MET A 121 -9.66 5.26 1.29
N THR A 122 -9.21 6.01 2.29
CA THR A 122 -8.17 7.04 2.09
C THR A 122 -6.76 6.48 1.93
N HIS A 123 -6.46 5.32 2.53
CA HIS A 123 -5.11 4.71 2.46
C HIS A 123 -5.08 3.29 1.87
N ASN A 124 -6.23 2.63 1.72
CA ASN A 124 -6.34 1.31 1.10
C ASN A 124 -7.80 1.08 0.63
N THR A 125 -8.02 0.07 -0.20
CA THR A 125 -9.35 -0.53 -0.34
C THR A 125 -9.55 -1.48 0.84
N TYR A 126 -10.73 -1.45 1.45
CA TYR A 126 -11.13 -2.40 2.48
C TYR A 126 -12.04 -3.41 1.84
N HIS A 127 -11.56 -4.65 1.74
CA HIS A 127 -12.32 -5.80 1.28
C HIS A 127 -12.04 -6.92 2.27
N PHE A 128 -13.00 -7.17 3.15
CA PHE A 128 -12.81 -8.07 4.28
C PHE A 128 -13.36 -9.45 3.97
N GLU A 129 -12.49 -10.45 4.06
CA GLU A 129 -12.87 -11.85 3.90
C GLU A 129 -12.68 -12.60 5.22
N GLN A 130 -13.47 -13.64 5.41
CA GLN A 130 -13.37 -14.47 6.60
C GLN A 130 -12.11 -15.35 6.52
N THR A 131 -11.30 -15.30 7.58
CA THR A 131 -10.09 -16.12 7.69
C THR A 131 -10.43 -17.62 7.65
N ALA A 132 -9.60 -18.42 6.98
CA ALA A 132 -9.87 -19.84 6.71
C ALA A 132 -10.10 -20.72 7.97
N ARG A 133 -9.70 -20.26 9.17
CA ARG A 133 -9.77 -21.04 10.42
C ARG A 133 -10.54 -20.35 11.55
N GLY A 134 -11.39 -19.36 11.28
CA GLY A 134 -12.08 -18.67 12.36
C GLY A 134 -13.26 -17.81 11.95
N LYS A 135 -13.81 -17.09 12.95
CA LYS A 135 -14.83 -16.04 12.78
C LYS A 135 -14.22 -14.64 12.58
N ASN A 136 -12.91 -14.58 12.36
CA ASN A 136 -12.18 -13.33 12.16
C ASN A 136 -12.18 -12.97 10.68
N PHE A 137 -12.06 -11.67 10.42
CA PHE A 137 -11.96 -11.12 9.09
C PHE A 137 -10.59 -10.47 8.88
N GLU A 138 -10.08 -10.55 7.67
CA GLU A 138 -8.87 -9.85 7.26
C GLU A 138 -9.13 -9.04 5.99
N ASN A 139 -8.49 -7.89 5.87
CA ASN A 139 -8.52 -7.14 4.62
C ASN A 139 -7.60 -7.84 3.61
N THR A 140 -8.17 -8.29 2.49
CA THR A 140 -7.43 -9.00 1.42
C THR A 140 -6.84 -8.06 0.37
N SER A 141 -7.15 -6.76 0.46
CA SER A 141 -6.70 -5.74 -0.49
C SER A 141 -5.29 -5.24 -0.20
N TRP A 142 -4.48 -5.19 -1.27
CA TRP A 142 -3.12 -4.64 -1.27
C TRP A 142 -2.99 -3.48 -2.25
N ASN A 143 -2.24 -2.45 -1.85
CA ASN A 143 -1.74 -1.47 -2.79
C ASN A 143 -0.51 -2.05 -3.50
N ILE A 144 -0.45 -1.97 -4.83
CA ILE A 144 0.75 -2.30 -5.59
C ILE A 144 1.49 -1.00 -5.84
N LEU A 145 2.67 -0.83 -5.25
CA LEU A 145 3.43 0.42 -5.31
C LEU A 145 4.68 0.23 -6.17
N ARG A 146 5.06 1.26 -6.92
CA ARG A 146 6.25 1.27 -7.77
C ARG A 146 7.03 2.57 -7.62
N TYR A 147 8.35 2.45 -7.57
CA TYR A 147 9.24 3.60 -7.77
C TYR A 147 9.36 3.95 -9.27
N ARG A 148 9.06 5.20 -9.62
CA ARG A 148 9.21 5.78 -10.95
C ARG A 148 9.63 7.24 -10.81
N ASP A 149 10.68 7.66 -11.51
CA ASP A 149 11.17 9.05 -11.53
C ASP A 149 11.39 9.62 -10.12
N LEU A 150 12.02 8.85 -9.24
CA LEU A 150 12.25 9.19 -7.84
C LEU A 150 10.98 9.37 -7.01
N ARG A 151 9.82 8.92 -7.49
CA ARG A 151 8.54 8.98 -6.77
C ARG A 151 7.96 7.59 -6.57
N LEU A 152 7.21 7.41 -5.50
CA LEU A 152 6.44 6.21 -5.24
C LEU A 152 5.01 6.43 -5.75
N ILE A 153 4.61 5.63 -6.73
CA ILE A 153 3.28 5.67 -7.34
C ILE A 153 2.50 4.40 -7.02
N LYS A 154 1.19 4.52 -6.83
CA LYS A 154 0.29 3.36 -6.85
C LYS A 154 0.06 2.92 -8.29
N LEU A 155 0.23 1.64 -8.55
CA LEU A 155 -0.19 1.01 -9.79
C LEU A 155 -1.65 0.62 -9.65
N ASN A 156 -2.48 1.08 -10.58
CA ASN A 156 -3.81 0.53 -10.72
C ASN A 156 -3.66 -0.86 -11.35
N PRO A 157 -4.19 -1.93 -10.73
CA PRO A 157 -4.33 -3.19 -11.44
C PRO A 157 -5.29 -2.94 -12.61
N GLY A 158 -4.71 -2.73 -13.79
CA GLY A 158 -5.48 -2.60 -15.03
C GLY A 158 -6.09 -3.95 -15.38
N TYR A 159 -7.34 -3.89 -15.82
CA TYR A 159 -7.92 -4.86 -16.75
C TYR A 159 -7.06 -4.94 -18.02
#